data_AF-A0AAP0E6G6-F1
#
_entry.id   AF-A0AAP0E6G6-F1
#
_cell.length_a   1.000
_cell.length_b   1.000
_cell.length_c   1.000
_cell.angle_alpha   90.00
_cell.angle_beta   90.00
_cell.angle_gamma   90.00
#
_symmetry.space_group_name_H-M   'P 1'
#
loop_
_entity.id
_entity.type
_entity.pdbx_description
1 polymer ?
#
loop_
_entity_poly.entity_id
_entity_poly.type
_entity_poly.pdbx_seq_one_letter_code
_entity_poly.pdbx_strand_id
1 'polypeptide(L)'
;MVAMDEYVRESNRNRSSNPQTRSDQNEIIFEPDETRPETMVNRKVMKQEAEQLLGTLGERDAMILRLYFGFNGEITRSFEEIGRLLNLSRDS
;
A
#
# COMPACT_ATOMS: atom_id res chain seq x y z
N MET A 1 13.16 7.77 -72.23
CA MET A 1 12.50 8.71 -71.30
C MET A 1 11.96 7.90 -70.12
N VAL A 2 12.85 7.43 -69.23
CA VAL A 2 12.52 6.57 -68.06
C VAL A 2 13.26 7.03 -66.80
N ALA A 3 14.06 8.11 -66.87
CA ALA A 3 14.88 8.59 -65.75
C ALA A 3 14.22 9.69 -64.89
N MET A 4 13.02 10.16 -65.26
CA MET A 4 12.33 11.24 -64.53
C MET A 4 11.34 10.71 -63.47
N ASP A 5 10.78 9.52 -63.69
CA ASP A 5 9.84 8.87 -62.74
C ASP A 5 10.54 8.29 -61.51
N GLU A 6 11.85 8.03 -61.60
CA GLU A 6 12.67 7.58 -60.48
C GLU A 6 13.04 8.75 -59.55
N TYR A 7 13.17 9.97 -60.10
CA TYR A 7 13.48 11.17 -59.32
C TYR A 7 12.33 11.59 -58.39
N VAL A 8 11.08 11.35 -58.79
CA VAL A 8 9.89 11.72 -57.99
C VAL A 8 9.61 10.72 -56.86
N ARG A 9 10.06 9.45 -57.00
CA ARG A 9 9.88 8.43 -55.94
C ARG A 9 10.88 8.59 -54.79
N GLU A 10 12.07 9.14 -55.04
CA GLU A 10 13.10 9.30 -54.01
C GLU A 10 12.84 10.50 -53.09
N SER A 11 12.15 11.52 -53.58
CA SER A 11 11.80 12.74 -52.81
C SER A 11 10.78 12.53 -51.67
N ASN A 12 10.17 11.35 -51.56
CA ASN A 12 9.21 11.04 -50.48
C ASN A 12 9.80 10.19 -49.35
N ARG A 13 11.09 9.81 -49.39
CA ARG A 13 11.73 9.03 -48.32
C ARG A 13 12.24 9.85 -47.13
N ASN A 14 12.15 11.18 -47.16
CA ASN A 14 12.83 12.03 -46.18
C ASN A 14 11.96 13.10 -45.49
N ARG A 15 10.69 12.79 -45.20
CA ARG A 15 9.95 13.50 -44.12
C ARG A 15 10.06 12.72 -42.82
N SER A 16 11.29 12.70 -42.29
CA SER A 16 11.52 12.51 -40.87
C SER A 16 11.12 13.80 -40.16
N SER A 17 9.97 13.75 -39.52
CA SER A 17 9.70 14.51 -38.32
C SER A 17 8.64 13.72 -37.58
N ASN A 18 9.08 12.64 -36.94
CA ASN A 18 8.44 12.21 -35.73
C ASN A 18 8.88 13.22 -34.67
N PRO A 19 8.10 14.25 -34.30
CA PRO A 19 8.25 14.75 -32.95
C PRO A 19 7.79 13.57 -32.10
N GLN A 20 8.74 12.77 -31.62
CA GLN A 20 8.59 12.21 -30.29
C GLN A 20 8.28 13.43 -29.43
N THR A 21 7.00 13.72 -29.23
CA THR A 21 6.56 14.29 -27.98
C THR A 21 6.95 13.24 -26.96
N ARG A 22 8.21 13.33 -26.52
CA ARG A 22 8.60 13.02 -25.16
C ARG A 22 7.74 13.92 -24.28
N SER A 23 6.47 13.56 -24.20
CA SER A 23 5.70 13.76 -23.00
C SER A 23 6.28 12.73 -22.02
N ASP A 24 7.55 12.91 -21.68
CA ASP A 24 8.07 12.47 -20.39
C ASP A 24 7.37 13.43 -19.42
N GLN A 25 6.07 13.19 -19.23
CA GLN A 25 5.31 13.79 -18.16
C GLN A 25 6.10 13.36 -16.95
N ASN A 26 6.81 14.30 -16.32
CA ASN A 26 7.42 14.09 -15.03
C ASN A 26 6.31 13.52 -14.14
N GLU A 27 6.29 12.20 -13.99
CA GLU A 27 5.36 11.51 -13.14
C GLU A 27 5.78 11.93 -11.74
N ILE A 28 5.02 12.86 -11.16
CA ILE A 28 5.22 13.27 -9.79
C ILE A 28 4.83 12.05 -8.96
N ILE A 29 5.84 11.27 -8.57
CA ILE A 29 5.67 10.16 -7.63
C ILE A 29 5.41 10.82 -6.28
N PHE A 30 4.14 10.91 -5.92
CA PHE A 30 3.75 11.29 -4.56
C PHE A 30 4.16 10.16 -3.64
N GLU A 31 4.89 10.50 -2.57
CA GLU A 31 5.10 9.55 -1.50
C GLU A 31 3.74 9.14 -0.91
N PRO A 32 3.58 7.87 -0.50
CA PRO A 32 2.38 7.44 0.18
C PRO A 32 2.19 8.28 1.45
N ASP A 33 0.97 8.75 1.72
CA ASP A 33 0.66 9.60 2.88
C ASP A 33 1.11 8.99 4.23
N GLU A 34 1.35 7.67 4.27
CA GLU A 34 1.87 6.93 5.42
C GLU A 34 3.32 7.27 5.81
N THR A 35 4.14 7.81 4.91
CA THR A 35 5.54 8.20 5.21
C THR A 35 5.66 9.61 5.76
N ARG A 36 4.58 10.38 5.73
CA ARG A 36 4.58 11.77 6.20
C ARG A 36 4.83 11.82 7.71
N PRO A 37 5.71 12.71 8.21
CA PRO A 37 6.05 12.79 9.63
C PRO A 37 4.83 12.93 10.55
N GLU A 38 3.85 13.75 10.16
CA GLU A 38 2.59 13.92 10.87
C GLU A 38 1.80 12.61 10.99
N THR A 39 1.71 11.83 9.90
CA THR A 39 1.02 10.53 9.88
C THR A 39 1.75 9.53 10.77
N MET A 40 3.08 9.52 10.75
CA MET A 40 3.89 8.65 11.60
C MET A 40 3.73 8.97 13.09
N VAL A 41 3.72 10.25 13.45
CA VAL A 41 3.49 10.70 14.84
C VAL A 41 2.10 10.30 15.29
N ASN A 42 1.07 10.57 14.48
CA ASN A 42 -0.31 10.19 14.81
C ASN A 42 -0.45 8.68 15.00
N ARG A 43 0.14 7.86 14.12
CA ARG A 43 0.16 6.40 14.25
C ARG A 43 0.82 5.96 15.57
N LYS A 44 1.92 6.61 15.95
CA LYS A 44 2.63 6.32 17.22
C LYS A 44 1.76 6.66 18.44
N VAL A 45 1.10 7.81 18.44
CA VAL A 45 0.20 8.23 19.53
C VAL A 45 -0.98 7.26 19.64
N MET A 46 -1.64 6.95 18.52
CA MET A 46 -2.76 6.00 18.49
C MET A 46 -2.37 4.61 19.00
N LYS A 47 -1.18 4.13 18.64
CA LYS A 47 -0.66 2.86 19.15
C LYS A 47 -0.49 2.91 20.68
N GLN A 48 0.08 3.98 21.20
CA GLN A 48 0.30 4.15 22.64
C GLN A 48 -1.02 4.23 23.41
N GLU A 49 -2.01 4.96 22.88
CA GLU A 49 -3.35 5.04 23.48
C GLU A 49 -4.05 3.68 23.48
N ALA A 50 -3.98 2.93 22.37
CA ALA A 50 -4.54 1.57 22.30
C ALA A 50 -3.88 0.64 23.32
N GLU A 51 -2.56 0.71 23.50
CA GLU A 51 -1.84 -0.07 24.51
C GLU A 51 -2.25 0.30 25.93
N GLN A 52 -2.45 1.59 26.22
CA GLN A 52 -2.95 2.06 27.52
C GLN A 52 -4.36 1.56 27.80
N LEU A 53 -5.27 1.68 26.82
CA LEU A 53 -6.65 1.19 26.94
C LEU A 53 -6.67 -0.32 27.14
N LEU A 54 -5.90 -1.08 26.37
CA LEU A 54 -5.75 -2.52 26.56
C LEU A 54 -5.24 -2.87 27.97
N GLY A 55 -4.38 -2.04 28.56
CA GLY A 55 -3.89 -2.21 29.93
C GLY A 55 -4.96 -1.98 31.01
N THR A 56 -6.10 -1.37 30.68
CA THR A 56 -7.23 -1.22 31.62
C THR A 56 -8.13 -2.44 31.68
N LEU A 57 -8.02 -3.35 30.70
CA LEU A 57 -8.74 -4.63 30.69
C LEU A 57 -8.00 -5.68 31.52
N GLY A 58 -8.72 -6.74 31.91
CA GLY A 58 -8.09 -7.94 32.45
C GLY A 58 -7.13 -8.58 31.44
N GLU A 59 -6.08 -9.25 31.92
CA GLU A 59 -5.04 -9.86 31.09
C GLU A 59 -5.62 -10.75 29.97
N ARG A 60 -6.66 -11.52 30.30
CA ARG A 60 -7.37 -12.39 29.36
C ARG A 60 -8.09 -11.61 28.25
N ASP A 61 -8.84 -10.57 28.59
CA ASP A 61 -9.59 -9.78 27.61
C ASP A 61 -8.64 -8.98 26.70
N ALA A 62 -7.58 -8.41 27.30
CA ALA A 62 -6.52 -7.75 26.55
C ALA A 62 -5.85 -8.73 25.57
N MET A 63 -5.58 -9.97 26.00
CA MET A 63 -5.01 -11.01 25.14
C MET A 63 -5.93 -11.40 23.98
N ILE A 64 -7.23 -11.56 24.24
CA ILE A 64 -8.23 -11.84 23.20
C ILE A 64 -8.23 -10.73 22.15
N LEU A 65 -8.25 -9.46 22.58
CA LEU A 65 -8.24 -8.32 21.65
C LEU A 65 -6.94 -8.24 20.85
N ARG A 66 -5.78 -8.56 21.46
CA ARG A 66 -4.49 -8.61 20.77
C ARG A 66 -4.49 -9.64 19.64
N LEU A 67 -4.95 -10.85 19.93
CA LEU A 67 -5.04 -11.93 18.94
C LEU A 67 -6.09 -11.65 17.87
N TYR A 68 -7.22 -11.05 18.23
CA TYR A 68 -8.30 -10.80 17.27
C TYR A 68 -7.96 -9.67 16.29
N PHE A 69 -7.33 -8.59 16.76
CA PHE A 69 -6.98 -7.44 15.92
C PHE A 69 -5.54 -7.44 15.40
N GLY A 70 -4.70 -8.39 15.84
CA GLY A 70 -3.30 -8.45 15.45
C GLY A 70 -2.44 -7.33 16.05
N PHE A 71 -2.76 -6.89 17.27
CA PHE A 71 -1.96 -5.87 17.94
C PHE A 71 -0.55 -6.41 18.25
N ASN A 72 0.45 -5.51 18.26
CA ASN A 72 1.85 -5.85 18.54
C ASN A 72 2.49 -6.90 17.61
N GLY A 73 1.96 -7.02 16.39
CA GLY A 73 2.48 -7.98 15.41
C GLY A 73 1.96 -9.40 15.62
N GLU A 74 0.94 -9.57 16.47
CA GLU A 74 0.21 -10.83 16.58
C GLU A 74 -0.48 -11.18 15.26
N ILE A 75 -0.53 -12.48 14.97
CA ILE A 75 -1.32 -12.97 13.84
C ILE A 75 -2.78 -12.87 14.23
N THR A 76 -3.56 -12.17 13.41
CA THR A 76 -5.02 -12.09 13.54
C THR A 76 -5.63 -13.49 13.55
N ARG A 77 -6.46 -13.77 14.55
CA ARG A 77 -7.12 -15.06 14.76
C ARG A 77 -8.63 -14.86 14.85
N SER A 78 -9.40 -15.87 14.45
CA SER A 78 -10.84 -15.90 14.70
C SER A 78 -11.14 -16.15 16.18
N PHE A 79 -12.33 -15.74 16.65
CA PHE A 79 -12.77 -16.05 18.02
C PHE A 79 -12.76 -17.54 18.35
N GLU A 80 -13.04 -18.39 17.36
CA GLU A 80 -13.02 -19.85 17.53
C GLU A 80 -11.60 -20.37 17.79
N GLU A 81 -10.61 -19.88 17.02
CA GLU A 81 -9.21 -20.21 17.23
C GLU A 81 -8.69 -19.65 18.57
N ILE A 82 -9.08 -18.43 18.92
CA ILE A 82 -8.72 -17.81 20.20
C ILE A 82 -9.30 -18.61 21.37
N GLY A 83 -10.58 -19.01 21.26
CA GLY A 83 -11.24 -19.85 22.25
C GLY A 83 -10.52 -21.18 22.46
N ARG A 84 -10.11 -21.85 21.37
CA ARG A 84 -9.26 -23.06 21.45
C ARG A 84 -7.91 -22.79 22.09
N LEU A 85 -7.23 -21.71 21.71
CA LEU A 85 -5.88 -21.38 22.16
C LEU A 85 -5.83 -21.06 23.65
N LEU A 86 -6.86 -20.39 24.16
CA LEU A 86 -6.95 -20.00 25.56
C LEU A 86 -7.72 -21.01 26.42
N ASN A 87 -8.20 -22.13 25.85
CA ASN A 87 -9.09 -23.09 26.50
C ASN A 87 -10.37 -22.45 27.07
N LEU A 88 -10.95 -21.49 26.34
CA LEU A 88 -12.23 -20.89 26.71
C LEU A 88 -13.33 -21.86 26.29
N SER A 89 -14.02 -22.47 27.25
CA SER A 89 -15.34 -23.02 26.97
C SER A 89 -16.31 -21.87 26.69
N ARG A 90 -17.33 -22.13 25.87
CA ARG A 90 -18.34 -21.13 25.46
C ARG A 90 -19.10 -20.46 26.62
N ASP A 91 -18.99 -20.98 27.84
CA ASP A 91 -19.71 -20.53 29.04
C ASP A 91 -18.87 -19.67 30.01
N SER A 92 -17.74 -19.10 29.55
CA SER A 92 -16.89 -18.24 30.39
C SER A 92 -17.46 -16.82 30.57
#